data_AF-A0A7S0GZX2-F1
#
_entry.id   AF-A0A7S0GZX2-F1
#
_cell.length_a   1.000
_cell.length_b   1.000
_cell.length_c   1.000
_cell.angle_alpha   90.00
_cell.angle_beta   90.00
_cell.angle_gamma   90.00
#
_symmetry.space_group_name_H-M   'P 1'
#
loop_
_entity.id
_entity.type
_entity.pdbx_description
1 polymer ?
#
loop_
_entity_poly.entity_id
_entity_poly.type
_entity_poly.pdbx_seq_one_letter_code
_entity_poly.pdbx_strand_id
1 'polypeptide(L)'
;MGSEQGKPGKCTATKEEMDLVMKFPDGLRGENRRKMTRTSLTRYSILKRGDKDGKELKEKLEAKSLSQQESRAIACVVGNAVGDALGAPLEFSAVRYGSTELKDMGQEDVWNGSRYNRFDLKPGQWTDDAAMGLCIADSLLVHGGFNPRDLRLRFLNWWEFGYNNAFGYDEGRRWGNGSVGLGGNISQSMGEFARYGTEYTAAGTRKTSGNGSLMRNGAVPCRYFYDVEQAADVGYKQSKTTHQGDEAAECCRLLSHICSRAIQTKGKVDVKALLDSLPKTFKTDIYSMQCMASGVQEKKCEDNEDLDLRDRNWTWKSKDFKYAPGRSRQMPGYIGSYAMDNLSMSLHCIYHTTSAKEAMLYCANMRGDSDSVCAVVGQMSGAIYGLEGIPANWITAVERWDGGGSIMLRAYKLYKAGVEESKKPKKKKGSKGDSTLIIETKKGKKEEKGSGGTSMELSEELSEEAGAASGAAKHLKKCSHATQNIKQWDLKEAKDLEWKCKTCGLTDAKNLLVDMVSHEVSCGRYANGCMLKNHEETKHQIAMCHGDLSFWCYGCNNYINHLTIKPVYTAYNTWHKVKFGEPLPVPFEG
;
A
#
# COMPACT_ATOMS: atom_id res chain seq x y z
N MET A 1 -32.33 -34.67 -7.31
CA MET A 1 -32.54 -33.21 -7.17
C MET A 1 -31.17 -32.60 -6.98
N GLY A 2 -30.65 -31.95 -8.03
CA GLY A 2 -29.30 -31.40 -8.05
C GLY A 2 -29.23 -30.12 -7.22
N SER A 3 -28.22 -30.02 -6.35
CA SER A 3 -27.85 -28.78 -5.70
C SER A 3 -26.87 -28.04 -6.61
N GLU A 4 -27.32 -26.91 -7.16
CA GLU A 4 -26.47 -25.93 -7.83
C GLU A 4 -25.46 -25.37 -6.82
N GLN A 5 -24.22 -25.85 -6.87
CA GLN A 5 -23.08 -25.12 -6.33
C GLN A 5 -22.82 -23.93 -7.27
N GLY A 6 -22.99 -22.72 -6.72
CA GLY A 6 -22.86 -21.46 -7.46
C GLY A 6 -21.54 -21.37 -8.21
N LYS A 7 -21.64 -21.27 -9.54
CA LYS A 7 -20.52 -20.88 -10.40
C LYS A 7 -20.10 -19.45 -10.01
N PRO A 8 -18.80 -19.12 -9.92
CA PRO A 8 -18.36 -17.74 -9.76
C PRO A 8 -18.92 -16.91 -10.93
N GLY A 9 -19.59 -15.81 -10.61
CA GLY A 9 -20.24 -14.95 -11.61
C GLY A 9 -19.24 -14.56 -12.69
N LYS A 10 -19.50 -14.96 -13.94
CA LYS A 10 -18.68 -14.55 -15.09
C LYS A 10 -18.71 -13.03 -15.17
N CYS A 11 -17.53 -12.41 -15.17
CA CYS A 11 -17.37 -10.99 -15.48
C CYS A 11 -18.04 -10.67 -16.83
N THR A 12 -18.96 -9.72 -16.85
CA THR A 12 -19.73 -9.31 -18.04
C THR A 12 -19.12 -8.11 -18.78
N ALA A 13 -18.01 -7.55 -18.27
CA ALA A 13 -17.40 -6.35 -18.84
C ALA A 13 -16.69 -6.65 -20.17
N THR A 14 -16.89 -5.80 -21.17
CA THR A 14 -16.22 -5.92 -22.47
C THR A 14 -14.77 -5.44 -22.39
N LYS A 15 -13.98 -5.73 -23.44
CA LYS A 15 -12.60 -5.24 -23.52
C LYS A 15 -12.54 -3.71 -23.56
N GLU A 16 -13.46 -3.07 -24.27
CA GLU A 16 -13.58 -1.62 -24.38
C GLU A 16 -13.88 -1.00 -23.00
N GLU A 17 -14.76 -1.62 -22.22
CA GLU A 17 -15.09 -1.18 -20.86
C GLU A 17 -13.87 -1.29 -19.93
N MET A 18 -13.13 -2.41 -20.01
CA MET A 18 -11.87 -2.60 -19.28
C MET A 18 -10.78 -1.60 -19.71
N ASP A 19 -10.63 -1.32 -21.01
CA ASP A 19 -9.66 -0.36 -21.52
C ASP A 19 -10.02 1.08 -21.10
N LEU A 20 -11.31 1.40 -20.99
CA LEU A 20 -11.76 2.72 -20.56
C LEU A 20 -11.48 2.95 -19.07
N VAL A 21 -11.69 1.96 -18.21
CA VAL A 21 -11.41 2.12 -16.77
C VAL A 21 -9.93 2.24 -16.45
N MET A 22 -9.07 1.87 -17.39
CA MET A 22 -7.62 2.09 -17.32
C MET A 22 -7.19 3.50 -17.79
N LYS A 23 -8.12 4.37 -18.18
CA LYS A 23 -7.85 5.76 -18.60
C LYS A 23 -8.32 6.75 -17.54
N PHE A 24 -7.45 7.67 -17.13
CA PHE A 24 -7.83 8.76 -16.23
C PHE A 24 -8.39 9.96 -17.02
N PRO A 25 -9.45 10.66 -16.55
CA PRO A 25 -10.30 10.38 -15.39
C PRO A 25 -11.50 9.48 -15.72
N ASP A 26 -11.66 9.06 -16.98
CA ASP A 26 -12.82 8.31 -17.49
C ASP A 26 -13.10 7.05 -16.67
N GLY A 27 -12.05 6.37 -16.19
CA GLY A 27 -12.17 5.20 -15.34
C GLY A 27 -12.66 5.45 -13.92
N LEU A 28 -12.72 6.70 -13.47
CA LEU A 28 -13.27 7.08 -12.17
C LEU A 28 -14.77 7.43 -12.23
N ARG A 29 -15.41 7.43 -13.42
CA ARG A 29 -16.77 7.98 -13.59
C ARG A 29 -17.74 7.05 -14.33
N GLY A 30 -19.03 7.29 -14.10
CA GLY A 30 -20.13 6.86 -14.98
C GLY A 30 -20.54 5.39 -14.90
N GLU A 31 -21.28 4.96 -15.92
CA GLU A 31 -21.86 3.62 -16.05
C GLU A 31 -20.83 2.51 -16.26
N ASN A 32 -19.72 2.81 -16.94
CA ASN A 32 -18.68 1.83 -17.24
C ASN A 32 -18.06 1.26 -15.96
N ARG A 33 -17.86 2.09 -14.93
CA ARG A 33 -17.43 1.63 -13.61
C ARG A 33 -18.46 0.72 -12.94
N ARG A 34 -19.76 0.97 -13.11
CA ARG A 34 -20.84 0.17 -12.49
C ARG A 34 -20.93 -1.26 -13.06
N LYS A 35 -20.44 -1.47 -14.29
CA LYS A 35 -20.38 -2.78 -14.94
C LYS A 35 -19.17 -3.62 -14.52
N MET A 36 -18.20 -3.01 -13.84
CA MET A 36 -17.00 -3.69 -13.35
C MET A 36 -17.28 -4.42 -12.03
N THR A 37 -16.69 -5.60 -11.87
CA THR A 37 -16.67 -6.37 -10.63
C THR A 37 -15.27 -6.37 -10.03
N ARG A 38 -15.15 -6.84 -8.77
CA ARG A 38 -13.87 -6.96 -8.05
C ARG A 38 -12.82 -7.81 -8.75
N THR A 39 -13.19 -8.56 -9.79
CA THR A 39 -12.31 -9.46 -10.53
C THR A 39 -12.19 -9.11 -12.00
N SER A 40 -12.82 -8.04 -12.46
CA SER A 40 -12.91 -7.71 -13.89
C SER A 40 -11.55 -7.50 -14.56
N LEU A 41 -10.54 -7.01 -13.83
CA LEU A 41 -9.19 -6.78 -14.36
C LEU A 41 -8.18 -7.87 -13.99
N THR A 42 -8.60 -8.96 -13.35
CA THR A 42 -7.70 -10.04 -12.89
C THR A 42 -6.94 -10.75 -14.00
N ARG A 43 -7.49 -10.77 -15.22
CA ARG A 43 -6.83 -11.30 -16.43
C ARG A 43 -6.49 -10.20 -17.45
N TYR A 44 -6.69 -8.92 -17.10
CA TYR A 44 -6.37 -7.80 -17.97
C TYR A 44 -4.85 -7.61 -18.04
N SER A 45 -4.33 -7.30 -19.23
CA SER A 45 -2.92 -7.00 -19.42
C SER A 45 -2.75 -5.95 -20.50
N ILE A 46 -1.83 -5.00 -20.27
CA ILE A 46 -1.41 -4.03 -21.28
C ILE A 46 -0.52 -4.66 -22.36
N LEU A 47 -0.05 -5.90 -22.13
CA LEU A 47 0.84 -6.61 -23.04
C LEU A 47 0.03 -7.29 -24.13
N LYS A 48 0.55 -7.24 -25.37
CA LYS A 48 -0.04 -7.95 -26.50
C LYS A 48 0.53 -9.37 -26.58
N ARG A 49 -0.33 -10.38 -26.69
CA ARG A 49 0.11 -11.76 -26.91
C ARG A 49 0.91 -11.87 -28.21
N GLY A 50 2.02 -12.61 -28.15
CA GLY A 50 2.86 -12.88 -29.32
C GLY A 50 3.65 -11.68 -29.84
N ASP A 51 3.84 -10.64 -29.02
CA ASP A 51 4.65 -9.50 -29.42
C ASP A 51 6.14 -9.86 -29.62
N LYS A 52 6.85 -9.02 -30.38
CA LYS A 52 8.24 -9.27 -30.79
C LYS A 52 9.17 -9.43 -29.60
N ASP A 53 9.00 -8.61 -28.56
CA ASP A 53 9.85 -8.65 -27.37
C ASP A 53 9.65 -9.94 -26.57
N GLY A 54 8.42 -10.47 -26.53
CA GLY A 54 8.12 -11.76 -25.91
C GLY A 54 8.80 -12.93 -26.62
N LYS A 55 8.84 -12.92 -27.96
CA LYS A 55 9.58 -13.92 -28.73
C LYS A 55 11.09 -13.81 -28.50
N GLU A 56 11.63 -12.59 -28.59
CA GLU A 56 13.05 -12.32 -28.34
C GLU A 56 13.49 -12.73 -26.94
N LEU A 57 12.68 -12.41 -25.92
CA LEU A 57 12.95 -12.82 -24.53
C LEU A 57 12.97 -14.35 -24.41
N LYS A 58 11.98 -15.03 -24.98
CA LYS A 58 11.90 -16.50 -24.94
C LYS A 58 13.13 -17.14 -25.58
N GLU A 59 13.53 -16.70 -26.78
CA GLU A 59 14.73 -17.16 -27.46
C GLU A 59 16.00 -16.93 -26.62
N LYS A 60 16.11 -15.75 -25.99
CA LYS A 60 17.23 -15.42 -25.09
C LYS A 60 17.29 -16.32 -23.85
N LEU A 61 16.14 -16.63 -23.25
CA LEU A 61 16.06 -17.51 -22.09
C LEU A 61 16.42 -18.96 -22.45
N GLU A 62 15.88 -19.47 -23.56
CA GLU A 62 16.18 -20.82 -24.08
C GLU A 62 17.67 -20.97 -24.43
N ALA A 63 18.25 -19.95 -25.07
CA ALA A 63 19.67 -19.91 -25.41
C ALA A 63 20.59 -19.54 -24.22
N LYS A 64 20.03 -19.19 -23.05
CA LYS A 64 20.77 -18.66 -21.88
C LYS A 64 21.71 -17.51 -22.25
N SER A 65 21.23 -16.58 -23.05
CA SER A 65 22.04 -15.54 -23.70
C SER A 65 21.77 -14.11 -23.20
N LEU A 66 21.08 -13.97 -22.07
CA LEU A 66 20.95 -12.68 -21.39
C LEU A 66 22.33 -12.21 -20.90
N SER A 67 22.67 -10.94 -21.14
CA SER A 67 23.81 -10.32 -20.47
C SER A 67 23.57 -10.23 -18.96
N GLN A 68 24.64 -10.10 -18.17
CA GLN A 68 24.52 -9.96 -16.71
C GLN A 68 23.68 -8.74 -16.30
N GLN A 69 23.78 -7.64 -17.04
CA GLN A 69 22.98 -6.45 -16.79
C GLN A 69 21.50 -6.66 -17.12
N GLU A 70 21.20 -7.28 -18.27
CA GLU A 70 19.84 -7.70 -18.64
C GLU A 70 19.23 -8.59 -17.55
N SER A 71 19.95 -9.65 -17.17
CA SER A 71 19.52 -10.61 -16.15
C SER A 71 19.23 -9.93 -14.81
N ARG A 72 20.12 -9.06 -14.31
CA ARG A 72 19.92 -8.31 -13.06
C ARG A 72 18.74 -7.35 -13.10
N ALA A 73 18.57 -6.62 -14.21
CA ALA A 73 17.46 -5.68 -14.35
C ALA A 73 16.10 -6.43 -14.35
N ILE A 74 16.01 -7.54 -15.06
CA ILE A 74 14.81 -8.37 -15.09
C ILE A 74 14.55 -9.00 -13.71
N ALA A 75 15.60 -9.56 -13.10
CA ALA A 75 15.52 -10.21 -11.80
C ALA A 75 15.14 -9.24 -10.67
N CYS A 76 15.41 -7.94 -10.78
CA CYS A 76 14.95 -6.96 -9.80
C CYS A 76 13.41 -6.91 -9.70
N VAL A 77 12.70 -7.06 -10.82
CA VAL A 77 11.22 -7.10 -10.85
C VAL A 77 10.70 -8.50 -10.53
N VAL A 78 11.30 -9.55 -11.10
CA VAL A 78 10.91 -10.94 -10.80
C VAL A 78 11.14 -11.28 -9.34
N GLY A 79 12.28 -10.85 -8.79
CA GLY A 79 12.64 -11.01 -7.39
C GLY A 79 11.66 -10.31 -6.44
N ASN A 80 11.06 -9.19 -6.83
CA ASN A 80 9.97 -8.56 -6.07
C ASN A 80 8.80 -9.54 -5.86
N ALA A 81 8.33 -10.18 -6.94
CA ALA A 81 7.20 -11.10 -6.90
C ALA A 81 7.54 -12.43 -6.23
N VAL A 82 8.74 -12.95 -6.46
CA VAL A 82 9.23 -14.17 -5.80
C VAL A 82 9.39 -13.94 -4.29
N GLY A 83 9.94 -12.80 -3.90
CA GLY A 83 10.14 -12.43 -2.50
C GLY A 83 8.83 -12.29 -1.74
N ASP A 84 7.87 -11.55 -2.31
CA ASP A 84 6.48 -11.43 -1.83
C ASP A 84 5.87 -12.83 -1.63
N ALA A 85 5.79 -13.62 -2.71
CA ALA A 85 5.15 -14.93 -2.67
C ALA A 85 5.81 -15.89 -1.66
N LEU A 86 7.13 -15.81 -1.46
CA LEU A 86 7.84 -16.64 -0.48
C LEU A 86 7.58 -16.19 0.97
N GLY A 87 7.51 -14.87 1.20
CA GLY A 87 7.39 -14.28 2.53
C GLY A 87 5.97 -14.25 3.08
N ALA A 88 4.96 -14.15 2.21
CA ALA A 88 3.56 -13.96 2.58
C ALA A 88 2.97 -15.02 3.51
N PRO A 89 3.28 -16.33 3.40
CA PRO A 89 2.70 -17.30 4.33
C PRO A 89 3.10 -17.08 5.79
N LEU A 90 4.29 -16.54 6.04
CA LEU A 90 4.79 -16.32 7.40
C LEU A 90 4.44 -14.93 7.96
N GLU A 91 3.76 -14.09 7.17
CA GLU A 91 3.34 -12.74 7.56
C GLU A 91 2.46 -12.78 8.82
N PHE A 92 2.55 -11.73 9.64
CA PHE A 92 1.87 -11.57 10.92
C PHE A 92 2.32 -12.53 12.04
N SER A 93 3.20 -13.48 11.74
CA SER A 93 3.77 -14.32 12.79
C SER A 93 4.89 -13.58 13.52
N ALA A 94 4.97 -13.77 14.84
CA ALA A 94 5.96 -13.08 15.66
C ALA A 94 7.38 -13.37 15.17
N VAL A 95 8.20 -12.33 15.10
CA VAL A 95 9.57 -12.42 14.60
C VAL A 95 10.42 -13.44 15.35
N ARG A 96 11.27 -14.18 14.62
CA ARG A 96 12.18 -15.20 15.16
C ARG A 96 13.56 -15.13 14.53
N TYR A 97 14.55 -14.78 15.36
CA TYR A 97 15.95 -14.84 14.94
C TYR A 97 16.43 -16.28 14.76
N GLY A 98 17.17 -16.56 13.68
CA GLY A 98 17.82 -17.85 13.45
C GLY A 98 16.87 -19.00 13.12
N SER A 99 15.59 -18.73 12.83
CA SER A 99 14.66 -19.76 12.37
C SER A 99 15.05 -20.25 10.97
N THR A 100 14.84 -21.53 10.70
CA THR A 100 15.09 -22.18 9.40
C THR A 100 13.97 -23.17 9.04
N GLU A 101 12.73 -22.84 9.46
CA GLU A 101 11.54 -23.67 9.30
C GLU A 101 11.12 -23.77 7.82
N LEU A 102 11.11 -22.63 7.13
CA LEU A 102 10.87 -22.56 5.69
C LEU A 102 12.17 -22.84 4.93
N LYS A 103 12.14 -23.81 4.03
CA LYS A 103 13.30 -24.25 3.23
C LYS A 103 13.11 -24.02 1.74
N ASP A 104 11.88 -23.97 1.27
CA ASP A 104 11.55 -23.83 -0.15
C ASP A 104 10.13 -23.30 -0.37
N MET A 105 9.85 -22.79 -1.57
CA MET A 105 8.53 -22.29 -1.93
C MET A 105 7.55 -23.45 -2.10
N GLY A 106 6.39 -23.34 -1.47
CA GLY A 106 5.36 -24.38 -1.51
C GLY A 106 5.60 -25.55 -0.56
N GLN A 107 6.40 -25.35 0.49
CA GLN A 107 6.50 -26.28 1.60
C GLN A 107 5.11 -26.51 2.24
N GLU A 108 4.68 -27.77 2.31
CA GLU A 108 3.28 -28.13 2.57
C GLU A 108 2.77 -27.64 3.93
N ASP A 109 3.56 -27.79 4.98
CA ASP A 109 3.23 -27.38 6.35
C ASP A 109 3.10 -25.85 6.51
N VAL A 110 3.74 -25.08 5.63
CA VAL A 110 3.66 -23.61 5.60
C VAL A 110 2.49 -23.12 4.74
N TRP A 111 2.30 -23.70 3.55
CA TRP A 111 1.25 -23.25 2.61
C TRP A 111 -0.13 -23.85 2.90
N ASN A 112 -0.21 -25.08 3.39
CA ASN A 112 -1.47 -25.77 3.70
C ASN A 112 -1.81 -25.75 5.20
N GLY A 113 -0.92 -25.25 6.05
CA GLY A 113 -1.12 -25.17 7.50
C GLY A 113 -2.07 -24.04 7.90
N SER A 114 -3.06 -24.33 8.76
CA SER A 114 -4.00 -23.32 9.30
C SER A 114 -3.34 -22.28 10.23
N ARG A 115 -2.09 -22.50 10.63
CA ARG A 115 -1.30 -21.61 11.50
C ARG A 115 -0.75 -20.40 10.76
N TYR A 116 -0.47 -20.57 9.47
CA TYR A 116 0.20 -19.61 8.60
C TYR A 116 -0.75 -19.23 7.46
N ASN A 117 -0.23 -18.48 6.48
CA ASN A 117 -0.90 -18.25 5.19
C ASN A 117 -2.31 -17.65 5.32
N ARG A 118 -2.37 -16.46 5.93
CA ARG A 118 -3.62 -15.76 6.24
C ARG A 118 -4.54 -15.54 5.04
N PHE A 119 -3.98 -15.46 3.83
CA PHE A 119 -4.72 -15.20 2.60
C PHE A 119 -5.05 -16.46 1.77
N ASP A 120 -4.80 -17.66 2.30
CA ASP A 120 -5.03 -18.95 1.62
C ASP A 120 -4.33 -18.99 0.25
N LEU A 121 -3.09 -18.50 0.21
CA LEU A 121 -2.28 -18.41 -1.02
C LEU A 121 -1.81 -19.79 -1.44
N LYS A 122 -1.78 -20.03 -2.75
CA LYS A 122 -1.07 -21.17 -3.35
C LYS A 122 0.40 -20.81 -3.59
N PRO A 123 1.30 -21.81 -3.73
CA PRO A 123 2.71 -21.55 -4.01
C PRO A 123 2.88 -20.65 -5.23
N GLY A 124 3.62 -19.54 -5.06
CA GLY A 124 3.87 -18.55 -6.09
C GLY A 124 2.81 -17.44 -6.25
N GLN A 125 1.68 -17.50 -5.54
CA GLN A 125 0.74 -16.37 -5.51
C GLN A 125 1.30 -15.24 -4.64
N TRP A 126 1.20 -14.02 -5.16
CA TRP A 126 1.70 -12.80 -4.53
C TRP A 126 0.57 -11.93 -3.94
N THR A 127 0.92 -10.98 -3.09
CA THR A 127 0.02 -10.04 -2.39
C THR A 127 0.02 -8.65 -3.05
N ASP A 128 -0.17 -7.59 -2.28
CA ASP A 128 -0.16 -6.22 -2.77
C ASP A 128 1.24 -5.76 -3.21
N ASP A 129 2.31 -6.28 -2.62
CA ASP A 129 3.69 -5.86 -2.91
C ASP A 129 4.03 -5.99 -4.39
N ALA A 130 3.87 -7.18 -4.94
CA ALA A 130 4.11 -7.44 -6.35
C ALA A 130 3.02 -6.84 -7.23
N ALA A 131 1.74 -6.91 -6.84
CA ALA A 131 0.65 -6.36 -7.63
C ALA A 131 0.83 -4.84 -7.86
N MET A 132 1.24 -4.11 -6.83
CA MET A 132 1.57 -2.69 -6.90
C MET A 132 2.88 -2.46 -7.66
N GLY A 133 3.88 -3.33 -7.54
CA GLY A 133 5.10 -3.27 -8.35
C GLY A 133 4.81 -3.39 -9.85
N LEU A 134 3.88 -4.28 -10.22
CA LEU A 134 3.40 -4.44 -11.59
C LEU A 134 2.59 -3.24 -12.08
N CYS A 135 1.85 -2.56 -11.19
CA CYS A 135 1.20 -1.28 -11.52
C CYS A 135 2.23 -0.20 -11.89
N ILE A 136 3.37 -0.13 -11.17
CA ILE A 136 4.48 0.77 -11.52
C ILE A 136 5.05 0.39 -12.89
N ALA A 137 5.34 -0.89 -13.11
CA ALA A 137 5.85 -1.37 -14.38
C ALA A 137 4.95 -0.99 -15.57
N ASP A 138 3.64 -1.20 -15.42
CA ASP A 138 2.68 -0.90 -16.47
C ASP A 138 2.54 0.60 -16.72
N SER A 139 2.56 1.43 -15.68
CA SER A 139 2.54 2.90 -15.82
C SER A 139 3.77 3.40 -16.60
N LEU A 140 4.96 2.92 -16.22
CA LEU A 140 6.22 3.28 -16.88
C LEU A 140 6.26 2.87 -18.36
N LEU A 141 5.69 1.70 -18.69
CA LEU A 141 5.61 1.22 -20.07
C LEU A 141 4.62 2.02 -20.91
N VAL A 142 3.43 2.30 -20.36
CA VAL A 142 2.37 3.03 -21.09
C VAL A 142 2.77 4.48 -21.37
N HIS A 143 3.41 5.15 -20.41
CA HIS A 143 3.76 6.57 -20.52
C HIS A 143 5.22 6.82 -20.97
N GLY A 144 6.03 5.77 -21.11
CA GLY A 144 7.47 5.87 -21.41
C GLY A 144 8.32 6.47 -20.28
N GLY A 145 7.69 6.83 -19.16
CA GLY A 145 8.30 7.45 -17.98
C GLY A 145 7.30 7.55 -16.81
N PHE A 146 7.74 8.16 -15.71
CA PHE A 146 6.92 8.25 -14.49
C PHE A 146 5.71 9.18 -14.67
N ASN A 147 4.51 8.64 -14.46
CA ASN A 147 3.25 9.38 -14.45
C ASN A 147 2.51 9.13 -13.12
N PRO A 148 2.48 10.09 -12.19
CA PRO A 148 1.92 9.88 -10.86
C PRO A 148 0.39 9.66 -10.86
N ARG A 149 -0.36 10.32 -11.75
CA ARG A 149 -1.83 10.14 -11.81
C ARG A 149 -2.22 8.76 -12.32
N ASP A 150 -1.58 8.34 -13.42
CA ASP A 150 -1.82 7.02 -14.00
C ASP A 150 -1.43 5.92 -13.01
N LEU A 151 -0.32 6.09 -12.28
CA LEU A 151 0.08 5.14 -11.25
C LEU A 151 -0.98 5.00 -10.14
N ARG A 152 -1.53 6.11 -9.64
CA ARG A 152 -2.59 6.07 -8.63
C ARG A 152 -3.89 5.46 -9.16
N LEU A 153 -4.24 5.70 -10.43
CA LEU A 153 -5.36 5.01 -11.07
C LEU A 153 -5.13 3.49 -11.13
N ARG A 154 -3.93 3.04 -11.47
CA ARG A 154 -3.61 1.60 -11.48
C ARG A 154 -3.69 0.97 -10.10
N PHE A 155 -3.25 1.66 -9.05
CA PHE A 155 -3.44 1.18 -7.67
C PHE A 155 -4.92 1.06 -7.31
N LEU A 156 -5.74 2.06 -7.67
CA LEU A 156 -7.18 1.98 -7.46
C LEU A 156 -7.77 0.78 -8.21
N ASN A 157 -7.41 0.58 -9.47
CA ASN A 157 -7.90 -0.54 -10.29
C ASN A 157 -7.40 -1.90 -9.80
N TRP A 158 -6.20 -1.96 -9.21
CA TRP A 158 -5.71 -3.16 -8.53
C TRP A 158 -6.65 -3.54 -7.39
N TRP A 159 -6.97 -2.58 -6.51
CA TRP A 159 -7.81 -2.86 -5.36
C TRP A 159 -9.29 -3.09 -5.71
N GLU A 160 -9.85 -2.22 -6.54
CA GLU A 160 -11.28 -2.20 -6.86
C GLU A 160 -11.68 -3.32 -7.82
N PHE A 161 -10.81 -3.68 -8.77
CA PHE A 161 -11.16 -4.57 -9.89
C PHE A 161 -10.19 -5.74 -10.11
N GLY A 162 -9.18 -5.90 -9.25
CA GLY A 162 -8.27 -7.03 -9.29
C GLY A 162 -7.12 -6.91 -10.29
N TYR A 163 -6.85 -5.72 -10.82
CA TYR A 163 -5.75 -5.51 -11.78
C TYR A 163 -4.40 -5.96 -11.20
N ASN A 164 -3.63 -6.74 -11.97
CA ASN A 164 -2.30 -7.26 -11.60
C ASN A 164 -2.24 -8.13 -10.31
N ASN A 165 -3.37 -8.62 -9.80
CA ASN A 165 -3.36 -9.57 -8.68
C ASN A 165 -3.00 -11.00 -9.14
N ALA A 166 -2.65 -11.87 -8.20
CA ALA A 166 -2.20 -13.24 -8.47
C ALA A 166 -3.33 -14.25 -8.79
N PHE A 167 -4.59 -13.82 -8.77
CA PHE A 167 -5.73 -14.75 -8.67
C PHE A 167 -6.46 -14.96 -9.99
N GLY A 168 -6.07 -14.26 -11.07
CA GLY A 168 -6.72 -14.38 -12.37
C GLY A 168 -6.75 -15.82 -12.91
N TYR A 169 -5.72 -16.61 -12.63
CA TYR A 169 -5.59 -18.01 -13.10
C TYR A 169 -5.90 -19.05 -12.01
N ASP A 170 -6.44 -18.63 -10.86
CA ASP A 170 -6.88 -19.54 -9.81
C ASP A 170 -8.38 -19.83 -9.91
N GLU A 171 -8.72 -20.91 -10.61
CA GLU A 171 -10.11 -21.32 -10.83
C GLU A 171 -10.73 -22.00 -9.59
N GLY A 172 -9.91 -22.38 -8.61
CA GLY A 172 -10.33 -23.12 -7.42
C GLY A 172 -10.29 -22.31 -6.12
N ARG A 173 -10.16 -20.98 -6.19
CA ARG A 173 -10.03 -20.14 -4.98
C ARG A 173 -11.35 -20.03 -4.24
N ARG A 174 -11.32 -20.30 -2.93
CA ARG A 174 -12.52 -20.39 -2.06
C ARG A 174 -13.23 -19.04 -1.84
N TRP A 175 -12.47 -17.95 -1.74
CA TRP A 175 -12.97 -16.64 -1.27
C TRP A 175 -13.04 -15.57 -2.38
N GLY A 176 -13.12 -16.01 -3.64
CA GLY A 176 -13.13 -15.13 -4.81
C GLY A 176 -11.74 -14.59 -5.20
N ASN A 177 -11.62 -14.06 -6.42
CA ASN A 177 -10.32 -13.68 -7.01
C ASN A 177 -9.98 -12.19 -6.81
N GLY A 178 -10.48 -11.60 -5.72
CA GLY A 178 -10.19 -10.21 -5.37
C GLY A 178 -8.79 -10.04 -4.78
N SER A 179 -8.25 -8.82 -4.90
CA SER A 179 -6.96 -8.42 -4.33
C SER A 179 -6.93 -8.52 -2.81
N VAL A 180 -5.74 -8.77 -2.25
CA VAL A 180 -5.46 -8.93 -0.81
C VAL A 180 -4.29 -8.03 -0.40
N GLY A 181 -3.98 -7.94 0.91
CA GLY A 181 -2.80 -7.23 1.42
C GLY A 181 -2.97 -5.72 1.67
N LEU A 182 -4.14 -5.12 1.42
CA LEU A 182 -4.30 -3.67 1.50
C LEU A 182 -3.91 -3.04 2.85
N GLY A 183 -2.84 -2.25 2.83
CA GLY A 183 -2.41 -1.41 3.95
C GLY A 183 -3.25 -0.14 4.17
N GLY A 184 -3.17 0.43 5.38
CA GLY A 184 -3.92 1.63 5.77
C GLY A 184 -3.58 2.89 4.96
N ASN A 185 -2.29 3.15 4.72
CA ASN A 185 -1.83 4.34 4.01
C ASN A 185 -2.33 4.38 2.56
N ILE A 186 -2.21 3.25 1.85
CA ILE A 186 -2.67 3.14 0.47
C ILE A 186 -4.20 3.23 0.40
N SER A 187 -4.93 2.64 1.34
CA SER A 187 -6.39 2.77 1.42
C SER A 187 -6.84 4.23 1.51
N GLN A 188 -6.25 5.00 2.44
CA GLN A 188 -6.55 6.43 2.59
C GLN A 188 -6.16 7.24 1.34
N SER A 189 -4.97 6.98 0.79
CA SER A 189 -4.51 7.61 -0.45
C SER A 189 -5.45 7.36 -1.62
N MET A 190 -5.94 6.13 -1.80
CA MET A 190 -6.87 5.80 -2.89
C MET A 190 -8.23 6.47 -2.69
N GLY A 191 -8.73 6.53 -1.46
CA GLY A 191 -9.96 7.27 -1.14
C GLY A 191 -9.84 8.76 -1.44
N GLU A 192 -8.70 9.36 -1.13
CA GLU A 192 -8.36 10.75 -1.47
C GLU A 192 -8.26 10.94 -2.99
N PHE A 193 -7.50 10.09 -3.68
CA PHE A 193 -7.35 10.12 -5.14
C PHE A 193 -8.68 9.99 -5.89
N ALA A 194 -9.55 9.08 -5.48
CA ALA A 194 -10.84 8.87 -6.11
C ALA A 194 -11.75 10.10 -6.01
N ARG A 195 -11.57 10.95 -4.99
CA ARG A 195 -12.32 12.19 -4.78
C ARG A 195 -11.72 13.37 -5.54
N TYR A 196 -10.39 13.52 -5.50
CA TYR A 196 -9.72 14.75 -5.91
C TYR A 196 -8.80 14.61 -7.12
N GLY A 197 -8.45 13.39 -7.53
CA GLY A 197 -7.62 13.13 -8.71
C GLY A 197 -6.19 13.67 -8.61
N THR A 198 -5.65 13.78 -7.40
CA THR A 198 -4.35 14.38 -7.10
C THR A 198 -3.18 13.51 -7.57
N GLU A 199 -2.07 14.15 -7.91
CA GLU A 199 -0.84 13.45 -8.36
C GLU A 199 -0.13 12.76 -7.21
N TYR A 200 -0.04 13.46 -6.08
CA TYR A 200 0.61 13.00 -4.86
C TYR A 200 -0.39 13.02 -3.72
N THR A 201 -0.23 12.08 -2.78
CA THR A 201 -1.19 11.95 -1.67
C THR A 201 -1.11 13.15 -0.76
N ALA A 202 -2.27 13.68 -0.39
CA ALA A 202 -2.41 14.57 0.75
C ALA A 202 -2.85 13.83 2.03
N ALA A 203 -3.18 12.54 1.92
CA ALA A 203 -3.58 11.72 3.06
C ALA A 203 -2.37 11.32 3.93
N GLY A 204 -2.56 11.35 5.24
CA GLY A 204 -1.53 11.06 6.24
C GLY A 204 -0.72 12.30 6.64
N THR A 205 0.47 12.08 7.21
CA THR A 205 1.40 13.13 7.67
C THR A 205 2.83 12.81 7.24
N ARG A 206 3.77 13.74 7.46
CA ARG A 206 5.20 13.53 7.16
C ARG A 206 5.85 12.44 8.01
N LYS A 207 5.15 11.96 9.04
CA LYS A 207 5.52 10.82 9.88
C LYS A 207 4.90 9.49 9.40
N THR A 208 4.03 9.52 8.37
CA THR A 208 3.35 8.35 7.83
C THR A 208 4.29 7.57 6.91
N SER A 209 5.12 6.73 7.54
CA SER A 209 6.28 6.08 6.92
C SER A 209 6.12 4.55 6.79
N GLY A 210 4.94 4.06 6.42
CA GLY A 210 4.72 2.63 6.13
C GLY A 210 5.58 2.13 4.95
N ASN A 211 5.90 0.84 4.93
CA ASN A 211 6.75 0.22 3.92
C ASN A 211 6.08 0.01 2.54
N GLY A 212 4.77 0.26 2.41
CA GLY A 212 4.00 -0.05 1.20
C GLY A 212 4.47 0.64 -0.08
N SER A 213 5.27 1.69 0.03
CA SER A 213 5.95 2.29 -1.13
C SER A 213 7.29 1.65 -1.48
N LEU A 214 7.99 1.08 -0.49
CA LEU A 214 9.28 0.42 -0.63
C LEU A 214 9.15 -0.96 -1.28
N MET A 215 8.16 -1.73 -0.84
CA MET A 215 7.94 -3.13 -1.25
C MET A 215 7.61 -3.33 -2.74
N ARG A 216 7.20 -2.26 -3.43
CA ARG A 216 6.79 -2.25 -4.85
C ARG A 216 7.83 -1.66 -5.82
N ASN A 217 9.01 -1.28 -5.33
CA ASN A 217 9.89 -0.34 -6.04
C ASN A 217 10.66 -0.94 -7.24
N GLY A 218 10.67 -2.27 -7.44
CA GLY A 218 11.62 -2.98 -8.31
C GLY A 218 11.60 -2.57 -9.80
N ALA A 219 10.44 -2.13 -10.30
CA ALA A 219 10.30 -1.65 -11.67
C ALA A 219 11.07 -0.34 -11.95
N VAL A 220 11.29 0.49 -10.92
CA VAL A 220 12.01 1.77 -11.04
C VAL A 220 13.49 1.57 -11.41
N PRO A 221 14.31 0.85 -10.62
CA PRO A 221 15.70 0.60 -10.98
C PRO A 221 15.82 -0.23 -12.26
N CYS A 222 14.86 -1.11 -12.59
CA CYS A 222 14.83 -1.82 -13.86
C CYS A 222 14.74 -0.87 -15.07
N ARG A 223 13.90 0.18 -14.99
CA ARG A 223 13.69 1.17 -16.06
C ARG A 223 14.80 2.22 -16.14
N TYR A 224 15.32 2.64 -15.00
CA TYR A 224 16.20 3.82 -14.86
C TYR A 224 17.64 3.46 -14.46
N PHE A 225 18.05 2.19 -14.53
CA PHE A 225 19.38 1.74 -14.08
C PHE A 225 20.55 2.54 -14.67
N TYR A 226 20.41 3.13 -15.85
CA TYR A 226 21.47 3.90 -16.53
C TYR A 226 21.73 5.28 -15.90
N ASP A 227 20.82 5.79 -15.06
CA ASP A 227 20.96 7.05 -14.33
C ASP A 227 20.48 6.87 -12.89
N VAL A 228 21.44 6.59 -11.99
CA VAL A 228 21.18 6.25 -10.58
C VAL A 228 20.41 7.36 -9.85
N GLU A 229 20.72 8.63 -10.15
CA GLU A 229 20.04 9.77 -9.56
C GLU A 229 18.59 9.89 -10.05
N GLN A 230 18.34 9.58 -11.32
CA GLN A 230 16.97 9.54 -11.85
C GLN A 230 16.18 8.37 -11.25
N ALA A 231 16.78 7.19 -11.10
CA ALA A 231 16.14 6.05 -10.44
C ALA A 231 15.78 6.37 -8.98
N ALA A 232 16.69 7.04 -8.28
CA ALA A 232 16.49 7.58 -6.94
C ALA A 232 15.31 8.57 -6.89
N ASP A 233 15.31 9.61 -7.73
CA ASP A 233 14.24 10.61 -7.80
C ASP A 233 12.87 10.02 -8.12
N VAL A 234 12.79 9.07 -9.06
CA VAL A 234 11.55 8.36 -9.36
C VAL A 234 11.13 7.46 -8.19
N GLY A 235 12.07 6.83 -7.49
CA GLY A 235 11.80 6.06 -6.27
C GLY A 235 11.17 6.93 -5.18
N TYR A 236 11.68 8.14 -4.97
CA TYR A 236 11.09 9.11 -4.06
C TYR A 236 9.67 9.53 -4.50
N LYS A 237 9.52 9.92 -5.77
CA LYS A 237 8.24 10.41 -6.31
C LYS A 237 7.15 9.34 -6.30
N GLN A 238 7.47 8.09 -6.64
CA GLN A 238 6.48 7.02 -6.59
C GLN A 238 6.01 6.78 -5.16
N SER A 239 6.87 6.92 -4.15
CA SER A 239 6.46 6.81 -2.75
C SER A 239 5.41 7.86 -2.38
N LYS A 240 5.64 9.12 -2.77
CA LYS A 240 4.73 10.26 -2.53
C LYS A 240 3.35 10.14 -3.18
N THR A 241 3.14 9.19 -4.09
CA THR A 241 1.80 8.91 -4.62
C THR A 241 0.87 8.30 -3.57
N THR A 242 1.41 7.69 -2.51
CA THR A 242 0.60 6.99 -1.51
C THR A 242 1.06 7.17 -0.06
N HIS A 243 2.28 7.66 0.15
CA HIS A 243 2.85 7.92 1.47
C HIS A 243 3.31 9.38 1.56
N GLN A 244 2.78 10.14 2.51
CA GLN A 244 3.27 11.50 2.72
C GLN A 244 4.61 11.54 3.48
N GLY A 245 4.98 10.46 4.17
CA GLY A 245 6.20 10.39 4.99
C GLY A 245 7.50 10.53 4.20
N ASP A 246 8.44 11.30 4.73
CA ASP A 246 9.73 11.57 4.07
C ASP A 246 10.70 10.38 4.19
N GLU A 247 10.69 9.68 5.33
CA GLU A 247 11.54 8.48 5.54
C GLU A 247 11.18 7.34 4.57
N ALA A 248 9.89 7.09 4.32
CA ALA A 248 9.47 6.07 3.37
C ALA A 248 9.90 6.40 1.93
N ALA A 249 9.82 7.68 1.54
CA ALA A 249 10.26 8.13 0.23
C ALA A 249 11.79 8.04 0.07
N GLU A 250 12.54 8.38 1.11
CA GLU A 250 13.99 8.23 1.13
C GLU A 250 14.45 6.77 1.17
N CYS A 251 13.71 5.88 1.82
CA CYS A 251 13.97 4.44 1.73
C CYS A 251 13.85 3.95 0.28
N CYS A 252 12.82 4.40 -0.46
CA CYS A 252 12.67 4.07 -1.88
C CYS A 252 13.82 4.64 -2.71
N ARG A 253 14.30 5.85 -2.37
CA ARG A 253 15.45 6.49 -3.01
C ARG A 253 16.73 5.67 -2.82
N LEU A 254 17.00 5.23 -1.59
CA LEU A 254 18.14 4.39 -1.25
C LEU A 254 18.06 3.01 -1.91
N LEU A 255 16.88 2.37 -1.91
CA LEU A 255 16.68 1.08 -2.58
C LEU A 255 16.92 1.17 -4.09
N SER A 256 16.37 2.20 -4.75
CA SER A 256 16.64 2.46 -6.18
C SER A 256 18.14 2.68 -6.43
N HIS A 257 18.81 3.45 -5.57
CA HIS A 257 20.25 3.69 -5.65
C HIS A 257 21.07 2.40 -5.60
N ILE A 258 20.77 1.52 -4.63
CA ILE A 258 21.43 0.22 -4.47
C ILE A 258 21.20 -0.66 -5.70
N CYS A 259 19.94 -0.86 -6.09
CA CYS A 259 19.58 -1.75 -7.19
C CYS A 259 20.16 -1.26 -8.53
N SER A 260 20.10 0.04 -8.83
CA SER A 260 20.67 0.58 -10.08
C SER A 260 22.19 0.42 -10.12
N ARG A 261 22.91 0.64 -9.01
CA ARG A 261 24.37 0.38 -8.95
C ARG A 261 24.71 -1.10 -9.12
N ALA A 262 23.92 -2.00 -8.54
CA ALA A 262 24.10 -3.45 -8.71
C ALA A 262 23.90 -3.87 -10.17
N ILE A 263 22.85 -3.37 -10.83
CA ILE A 263 22.57 -3.61 -12.25
C ILE A 263 23.71 -3.08 -13.14
N GLN A 264 24.27 -1.90 -12.83
CA GLN A 264 25.39 -1.31 -13.58
C GLN A 264 26.74 -2.02 -13.40
N THR A 265 26.90 -2.84 -12.35
CA THR A 265 28.20 -3.44 -12.02
C THR A 265 28.64 -4.43 -13.10
N LYS A 266 29.89 -4.29 -13.58
CA LYS A 266 30.49 -5.25 -14.51
C LYS A 266 31.01 -6.46 -13.74
N GLY A 267 30.70 -7.67 -14.21
CA GLY A 267 31.09 -8.90 -13.51
C GLY A 267 30.30 -9.12 -12.23
N LYS A 268 30.81 -9.97 -11.33
CA LYS A 268 30.16 -10.30 -10.05
C LYS A 268 30.06 -9.06 -9.16
N VAL A 269 28.89 -8.82 -8.57
CA VAL A 269 28.71 -7.76 -7.57
C VAL A 269 29.38 -8.17 -6.27
N ASP A 270 30.29 -7.34 -5.78
CA ASP A 270 30.75 -7.41 -4.39
C ASP A 270 29.71 -6.71 -3.49
N VAL A 271 28.90 -7.53 -2.81
CA VAL A 271 27.82 -7.06 -1.95
C VAL A 271 28.34 -6.19 -0.81
N LYS A 272 29.48 -6.55 -0.21
CA LYS A 272 30.07 -5.80 0.90
C LYS A 272 30.56 -4.45 0.40
N ALA A 273 31.34 -4.42 -0.68
CA ALA A 273 31.82 -3.17 -1.25
C ALA A 273 30.67 -2.25 -1.71
N LEU A 274 29.61 -2.82 -2.30
CA LEU A 274 28.42 -2.07 -2.70
C LEU A 274 27.78 -1.37 -1.49
N LEU A 275 27.47 -2.13 -0.44
CA LEU A 275 26.74 -1.62 0.73
C LEU A 275 27.61 -0.78 1.68
N ASP A 276 28.89 -1.10 1.84
CA ASP A 276 29.81 -0.30 2.67
C ASP A 276 30.14 1.06 2.07
N SER A 277 29.96 1.22 0.76
CA SER A 277 30.14 2.49 0.06
C SER A 277 28.96 3.47 0.21
N LEU A 278 27.84 3.06 0.81
CA LEU A 278 26.61 3.87 0.88
C LEU A 278 26.79 5.25 1.53
N PRO A 279 27.51 5.44 2.66
CA PRO A 279 27.71 6.77 3.24
C PRO A 279 28.41 7.77 2.31
N LYS A 280 29.23 7.25 1.38
CA LYS A 280 29.93 8.06 0.39
C LYS A 280 29.07 8.31 -0.84
N THR A 281 28.32 7.31 -1.27
CA THR A 281 27.66 7.30 -2.59
C THR A 281 26.21 7.77 -2.54
N PHE A 282 25.52 7.63 -1.42
CA PHE A 282 24.14 8.09 -1.23
C PHE A 282 24.13 9.37 -0.40
N LYS A 283 23.50 10.42 -0.91
CA LYS A 283 23.42 11.75 -0.25
C LYS A 283 21.98 12.08 0.08
N THR A 284 21.69 12.41 1.32
CA THR A 284 20.37 12.75 1.86
C THR A 284 20.50 13.80 2.95
N ASP A 285 19.52 14.68 3.04
CA ASP A 285 19.43 15.70 4.09
C ASP A 285 18.70 15.16 5.35
N ILE A 286 18.10 13.96 5.26
CA ILE A 286 17.41 13.35 6.42
C ILE A 286 18.42 12.61 7.29
N TYR A 287 18.65 13.10 8.51
CA TYR A 287 19.61 12.53 9.45
C TYR A 287 19.43 11.01 9.65
N SER A 288 18.20 10.57 9.91
CA SER A 288 17.90 9.14 10.10
C SER A 288 18.29 8.28 8.90
N MET A 289 18.18 8.82 7.68
CA MET A 289 18.59 8.13 6.45
C MET A 289 20.12 8.11 6.27
N GLN A 290 20.84 9.11 6.77
CA GLN A 290 22.31 9.07 6.83
C GLN A 290 22.78 7.96 7.79
N CYS A 291 22.11 7.83 8.95
CA CYS A 291 22.35 6.73 9.89
C CYS A 291 22.03 5.37 9.28
N MET A 292 20.90 5.26 8.57
CA MET A 292 20.51 4.06 7.81
C MET A 292 21.58 3.68 6.78
N ALA A 293 22.02 4.61 5.92
CA ALA A 293 23.06 4.35 4.92
C ALA A 293 24.40 3.95 5.55
N SER A 294 24.70 4.45 6.75
CA SER A 294 25.92 4.12 7.50
C SER A 294 25.83 2.81 8.27
N GLY A 295 24.63 2.30 8.53
CA GLY A 295 24.42 1.11 9.34
C GLY A 295 24.70 1.36 10.81
N VAL A 296 24.25 2.49 11.35
CA VAL A 296 24.52 2.93 12.73
C VAL A 296 23.24 3.32 13.46
N GLN A 297 23.29 3.28 14.79
CA GLN A 297 22.22 3.82 15.64
C GLN A 297 22.16 5.34 15.53
N GLU A 298 20.95 5.89 15.55
CA GLU A 298 20.75 7.34 15.62
C GLU A 298 21.22 7.89 16.97
N LYS A 299 21.88 9.04 16.94
CA LYS A 299 22.17 9.82 18.15
C LYS A 299 21.10 10.88 18.33
N LYS A 300 20.95 11.38 19.56
CA LYS A 300 20.03 12.47 19.84
C LYS A 300 20.44 13.72 19.05
N CYS A 301 19.49 14.32 18.35
CA CYS A 301 19.58 15.60 17.67
C CYS A 301 18.21 16.29 17.69
N GLU A 302 18.15 17.51 17.16
CA GLU A 302 16.92 18.31 17.08
C GLU A 302 15.78 17.58 16.32
N ASP A 303 16.13 16.79 15.30
CA ASP A 303 15.14 16.10 14.44
C ASP A 303 14.47 14.86 15.10
N ASN A 304 15.02 14.35 16.21
CA ASN A 304 14.56 13.10 16.82
C ASN A 304 14.33 13.18 18.33
N GLU A 305 14.16 14.38 18.89
CA GLU A 305 14.00 14.57 20.34
C GLU A 305 12.81 13.82 20.94
N ASP A 306 11.73 13.67 20.17
CA ASP A 306 10.50 12.97 20.59
C ASP A 306 10.54 11.45 20.34
N LEU A 307 11.61 10.91 19.76
CA LEU A 307 11.71 9.50 19.37
C LEU A 307 12.45 8.66 20.40
N ASP A 308 12.01 7.41 20.58
CA ASP A 308 12.75 6.44 21.38
C ASP A 308 13.96 5.92 20.59
N LEU A 309 15.16 6.40 20.93
CA LEU A 309 16.40 6.02 20.24
C LEU A 309 16.75 4.52 20.33
N ARG A 310 16.12 3.75 21.23
CA ARG A 310 16.25 2.28 21.26
C ARG A 310 15.62 1.64 20.03
N ASP A 311 14.60 2.30 19.48
CA ASP A 311 13.84 1.90 18.31
C ASP A 311 14.32 2.58 17.02
N ARG A 312 15.41 3.36 17.10
CA ARG A 312 16.07 4.06 15.99
C ARG A 312 17.48 3.51 15.78
N ASN A 313 17.59 2.19 15.76
CA ASN A 313 18.84 1.47 15.62
C ASN A 313 18.94 0.77 14.25
N TRP A 314 19.78 1.31 13.37
CA TRP A 314 19.94 0.82 11.99
C TRP A 314 21.21 0.01 11.81
N THR A 315 21.70 -0.71 12.83
CA THR A 315 22.96 -1.47 12.78
C THR A 315 22.87 -2.77 11.96
N TRP A 316 22.34 -2.71 10.73
CA TRP A 316 22.14 -3.86 9.84
C TRP A 316 23.44 -4.60 9.46
N LYS A 317 24.60 -3.97 9.66
CA LYS A 317 25.92 -4.61 9.50
C LYS A 317 26.31 -5.55 10.64
N SER A 318 25.64 -5.43 11.79
CA SER A 318 25.93 -6.23 12.97
C SER A 318 25.43 -7.65 12.79
N LYS A 319 26.24 -8.65 13.18
CA LYS A 319 25.79 -10.05 13.27
C LYS A 319 24.70 -10.23 14.33
N ASP A 320 24.69 -9.36 15.34
CA ASP A 320 23.71 -9.36 16.42
C ASP A 320 22.58 -8.36 16.16
N PHE A 321 22.25 -8.09 14.90
CA PHE A 321 21.17 -7.17 14.52
C PHE A 321 19.89 -7.49 15.31
N LYS A 322 19.31 -6.48 15.96
CA LYS A 322 18.06 -6.58 16.71
C LYS A 322 17.05 -5.59 16.18
N TYR A 323 15.79 -6.02 16.10
CA TYR A 323 14.67 -5.13 15.82
C TYR A 323 14.49 -4.12 16.95
N ALA A 324 13.78 -3.05 16.61
CA ALA A 324 13.24 -2.08 17.54
C ALA A 324 12.51 -2.77 18.73
N PRO A 325 13.09 -2.77 19.94
CA PRO A 325 12.55 -3.52 21.08
C PRO A 325 11.18 -3.02 21.55
N GLY A 326 10.90 -1.72 21.40
CA GLY A 326 9.59 -1.13 21.70
C GLY A 326 8.54 -1.66 20.74
N ARG A 327 8.74 -1.47 19.44
CA ARG A 327 7.84 -1.99 18.40
C ARG A 327 7.67 -3.51 18.45
N SER A 328 8.75 -4.26 18.66
CA SER A 328 8.71 -5.72 18.73
C SER A 328 7.85 -6.22 19.89
N ARG A 329 7.82 -5.51 21.03
CA ARG A 329 6.94 -5.84 22.15
C ARG A 329 5.48 -5.44 21.91
N GLN A 330 5.24 -4.33 21.22
CA GLN A 330 3.89 -3.81 20.97
C GLN A 330 3.16 -4.58 19.86
N MET A 331 3.85 -4.84 18.74
CA MET A 331 3.28 -5.46 17.54
C MET A 331 4.28 -6.44 16.92
N PRO A 332 4.59 -7.57 17.58
CA PRO A 332 5.64 -8.50 17.15
C PRO A 332 5.42 -9.09 15.75
N GLY A 333 4.17 -9.21 15.29
CA GLY A 333 3.83 -9.68 13.95
C GLY A 333 3.94 -8.62 12.85
N TYR A 334 4.17 -7.35 13.19
CA TYR A 334 4.23 -6.23 12.23
C TYR A 334 5.62 -5.59 12.17
N ILE A 335 6.64 -6.22 12.74
CA ILE A 335 8.01 -5.74 12.60
C ILE A 335 8.42 -5.85 11.13
N GLY A 336 8.86 -4.72 10.57
CA GLY A 336 9.05 -4.56 9.13
C GLY A 336 7.98 -3.69 8.46
N SER A 337 6.82 -3.46 9.07
CA SER A 337 5.76 -2.59 8.50
C SER A 337 6.14 -1.10 8.42
N TYR A 338 7.09 -0.68 9.25
CA TYR A 338 7.74 0.62 9.15
C TYR A 338 8.86 0.59 8.11
N ALA A 339 8.88 1.54 7.17
CA ALA A 339 9.81 1.53 6.04
C ALA A 339 11.30 1.45 6.44
N MET A 340 11.71 2.12 7.52
CA MET A 340 13.09 2.03 8.01
C MET A 340 13.41 0.67 8.62
N ASP A 341 12.47 0.06 9.34
CA ASP A 341 12.64 -1.31 9.84
C ASP A 341 12.80 -2.28 8.67
N ASN A 342 11.90 -2.18 7.68
CA ASN A 342 11.94 -3.00 6.48
C ASN A 342 13.31 -2.91 5.82
N LEU A 343 13.75 -1.69 5.47
CA LEU A 343 15.00 -1.49 4.76
C LEU A 343 16.21 -1.96 5.57
N SER A 344 16.25 -1.69 6.88
CA SER A 344 17.32 -2.17 7.75
C SER A 344 17.36 -3.71 7.82
N MET A 345 16.20 -4.35 7.92
CA MET A 345 16.10 -5.81 7.90
C MET A 345 16.55 -6.39 6.55
N SER A 346 16.10 -5.80 5.44
CA SER A 346 16.48 -6.26 4.11
C SER A 346 17.98 -6.08 3.85
N LEU A 347 18.57 -4.94 4.26
CA LEU A 347 20.01 -4.70 4.18
C LEU A 347 20.79 -5.73 5.00
N HIS A 348 20.32 -6.07 6.19
CA HIS A 348 20.93 -7.11 7.02
C HIS A 348 20.90 -8.47 6.32
N CYS A 349 19.75 -8.87 5.76
CA CYS A 349 19.62 -10.13 5.02
C CYS A 349 20.60 -10.20 3.84
N ILE A 350 20.69 -9.14 3.03
CA ILE A 350 21.60 -9.08 1.89
C ILE A 350 23.07 -9.07 2.33
N TYR A 351 23.40 -8.29 3.35
CA TYR A 351 24.78 -8.14 3.83
C TYR A 351 25.33 -9.44 4.43
N HIS A 352 24.50 -10.29 5.03
CA HIS A 352 24.96 -11.50 5.74
C HIS A 352 24.73 -12.82 4.99
N THR A 353 24.28 -12.77 3.73
CA THR A 353 24.09 -13.97 2.90
C THR A 353 24.87 -13.86 1.60
N THR A 354 24.98 -14.97 0.85
CA THR A 354 25.84 -15.04 -0.35
C THR A 354 25.09 -15.41 -1.63
N SER A 355 23.79 -15.68 -1.53
CA SER A 355 22.91 -15.99 -2.66
C SER A 355 21.51 -15.42 -2.47
N ALA A 356 20.74 -15.30 -3.56
CA ALA A 356 19.36 -14.82 -3.49
C ALA A 356 18.47 -15.79 -2.68
N LYS A 357 18.67 -17.11 -2.87
CA LYS A 357 17.96 -18.15 -2.11
C LYS A 357 18.18 -17.99 -0.60
N GLU A 358 19.44 -17.87 -0.18
CA GLU A 358 19.78 -17.67 1.24
C GLU A 358 19.17 -16.37 1.78
N ALA A 359 19.30 -15.26 1.05
CA ALA A 359 18.78 -13.96 1.48
C ALA A 359 17.26 -13.98 1.71
N MET A 360 16.50 -14.50 0.75
CA MET A 360 15.04 -14.55 0.82
C MET A 360 14.56 -15.54 1.89
N LEU A 361 15.18 -16.73 2.03
CA LEU A 361 14.82 -17.67 3.10
C LEU A 361 15.18 -17.14 4.48
N TYR A 362 16.34 -16.49 4.62
CA TYR A 362 16.74 -15.85 5.87
C TYR A 362 15.71 -14.79 6.29
N CYS A 363 15.25 -13.98 5.34
CA CYS A 363 14.21 -12.99 5.54
C CYS A 363 12.85 -13.61 5.89
N ALA A 364 12.35 -14.56 5.09
CA ALA A 364 11.04 -15.16 5.32
C ALA A 364 10.96 -15.87 6.67
N ASN A 365 12.01 -16.61 7.05
CA ASN A 365 12.08 -17.27 8.36
C ASN A 365 12.19 -16.30 9.53
N MET A 366 12.66 -15.07 9.27
CA MET A 366 12.66 -14.00 10.26
C MET A 366 11.22 -13.67 10.70
N ARG A 367 10.23 -13.78 9.81
CA ARG A 367 8.81 -13.46 10.06
C ARG A 367 8.58 -11.96 10.32
N GLY A 368 7.50 -11.61 11.02
CA GLY A 368 6.99 -10.25 11.12
C GLY A 368 6.20 -9.91 9.86
N ASP A 369 6.52 -8.77 9.27
CA ASP A 369 5.97 -8.29 8.00
C ASP A 369 6.73 -8.92 6.82
N SER A 370 6.74 -10.26 6.79
CA SER A 370 7.73 -11.02 6.01
C SER A 370 7.51 -10.99 4.51
N ASP A 371 6.30 -10.82 4.01
CA ASP A 371 6.05 -10.53 2.59
C ASP A 371 6.80 -9.27 2.16
N SER A 372 6.59 -8.16 2.87
CA SER A 372 7.17 -6.86 2.55
C SER A 372 8.68 -6.81 2.68
N VAL A 373 9.24 -7.37 3.75
CA VAL A 373 10.71 -7.39 3.88
C VAL A 373 11.31 -8.32 2.81
N CYS A 374 10.66 -9.45 2.53
CA CYS A 374 11.15 -10.42 1.54
C CYS A 374 10.99 -9.92 0.10
N ALA A 375 9.95 -9.13 -0.20
CA ALA A 375 9.77 -8.42 -1.46
C ALA A 375 10.94 -7.45 -1.73
N VAL A 376 11.36 -6.69 -0.72
CA VAL A 376 12.50 -5.76 -0.80
C VAL A 376 13.84 -6.49 -0.90
N VAL A 377 14.03 -7.57 -0.12
CA VAL A 377 15.19 -8.48 -0.28
C VAL A 377 15.19 -9.09 -1.68
N GLY A 378 14.03 -9.41 -2.22
CA GLY A 378 13.84 -9.97 -3.54
C GLY A 378 14.29 -9.02 -4.64
N GLN A 379 13.89 -7.75 -4.55
CA GLN A 379 14.34 -6.69 -5.45
C GLN A 379 15.87 -6.53 -5.44
N MET A 380 16.48 -6.44 -4.24
CA MET A 380 17.94 -6.27 -4.11
C MET A 380 18.71 -7.51 -4.57
N SER A 381 18.30 -8.69 -4.11
CA SER A 381 18.96 -9.95 -4.47
C SER A 381 18.86 -10.22 -5.97
N GLY A 382 17.73 -9.94 -6.61
CA GLY A 382 17.59 -10.00 -8.06
C GLY A 382 18.56 -9.04 -8.78
N ALA A 383 18.64 -7.79 -8.32
CA ALA A 383 19.57 -6.80 -8.88
C ALA A 383 21.06 -7.16 -8.67
N ILE A 384 21.39 -7.95 -7.65
CA ILE A 384 22.77 -8.37 -7.32
C ILE A 384 23.14 -9.66 -8.06
N TYR A 385 22.31 -10.69 -7.93
CA TYR A 385 22.62 -12.06 -8.34
C TYR A 385 22.08 -12.44 -9.72
N GLY A 386 21.19 -11.64 -10.31
CA GLY A 386 20.55 -11.96 -11.59
C GLY A 386 19.48 -13.04 -11.48
N LEU A 387 18.84 -13.34 -12.62
CA LEU A 387 17.82 -14.39 -12.72
C LEU A 387 18.39 -15.75 -12.35
N GLU A 388 19.64 -16.02 -12.72
CA GLU A 388 20.33 -17.27 -12.44
C GLU A 388 20.57 -17.47 -10.93
N GLY A 389 20.52 -16.40 -10.14
CA GLY A 389 20.63 -16.45 -8.69
C GLY A 389 19.34 -16.84 -7.97
N ILE A 390 18.18 -16.68 -8.63
CA ILE A 390 16.87 -17.02 -8.07
C ILE A 390 16.53 -18.48 -8.44
N PRO A 391 16.09 -19.32 -7.48
CA PRO A 391 15.71 -20.69 -7.78
C PRO A 391 14.65 -20.77 -8.88
N ALA A 392 14.94 -21.57 -9.93
CA ALA A 392 14.07 -21.67 -11.10
C ALA A 392 12.66 -22.15 -10.74
N ASN A 393 12.53 -23.05 -9.76
CA ASN A 393 11.22 -23.53 -9.28
C ASN A 393 10.38 -22.41 -8.63
N TRP A 394 11.00 -21.39 -8.03
CA TRP A 394 10.30 -20.24 -7.47
C TRP A 394 9.79 -19.32 -8.56
N ILE A 395 10.62 -19.08 -9.59
CA ILE A 395 10.21 -18.32 -10.78
C ILE A 395 9.02 -19.02 -11.44
N THR A 396 9.13 -20.32 -11.73
CA THR A 396 8.05 -21.09 -12.36
C THR A 396 6.77 -21.11 -11.52
N ALA A 397 6.88 -21.15 -10.19
CA ALA A 397 5.72 -21.07 -9.30
C ALA A 397 4.98 -19.73 -9.43
N VAL A 398 5.71 -18.61 -9.55
CA VAL A 398 5.12 -17.28 -9.81
C VAL A 398 4.56 -17.18 -11.23
N GLU A 399 5.30 -17.65 -12.25
CA GLU A 399 4.89 -17.59 -13.67
C GLU A 399 3.58 -18.36 -13.94
N ARG A 400 3.28 -19.38 -13.13
CA ARG A 400 2.01 -20.09 -13.18
C ARG A 400 0.81 -19.15 -13.02
N TRP A 401 0.96 -18.08 -12.22
CA TRP A 401 -0.13 -17.17 -11.86
C TRP A 401 -0.13 -15.87 -12.65
N ASP A 402 0.93 -15.57 -13.41
CA ASP A 402 1.06 -14.32 -14.17
C ASP A 402 0.72 -14.44 -15.66
N GLY A 403 0.12 -15.56 -16.07
CA GLY A 403 -0.21 -15.81 -17.47
C GLY A 403 0.97 -16.31 -18.31
N GLY A 404 1.97 -16.94 -17.69
CA GLY A 404 3.06 -17.64 -18.36
C GLY A 404 4.27 -16.77 -18.68
N GLY A 405 4.64 -15.87 -17.77
CA GLY A 405 5.84 -15.02 -17.82
C GLY A 405 5.58 -13.54 -18.07
N SER A 406 4.38 -13.02 -17.80
CA SER A 406 4.06 -11.60 -18.05
C SER A 406 4.84 -10.62 -17.17
N ILE A 407 5.24 -11.02 -15.96
CA ILE A 407 6.11 -10.22 -15.07
C ILE A 407 7.50 -10.07 -15.72
N MET A 408 8.06 -11.18 -16.20
CA MET A 408 9.36 -11.18 -16.86
C MET A 408 9.35 -10.35 -18.14
N LEU A 409 8.27 -10.44 -18.93
CA LEU A 409 8.10 -9.64 -20.14
C LEU A 409 8.00 -8.12 -19.85
N ARG A 410 7.29 -7.72 -18.78
CA ARG A 410 7.28 -6.31 -18.35
C ARG A 410 8.68 -5.83 -18.03
N ALA A 411 9.41 -6.60 -17.23
CA ALA A 411 10.76 -6.25 -16.80
C ALA A 411 11.72 -6.15 -17.99
N TYR A 412 11.63 -7.07 -18.95
CA TYR A 412 12.43 -7.02 -20.18
C TYR A 412 12.14 -5.78 -21.02
N LYS A 413 10.87 -5.41 -21.19
CA LYS A 413 10.47 -4.19 -21.92
C LYS A 413 10.96 -2.92 -21.20
N LEU A 414 10.86 -2.87 -19.87
CA LEU A 414 11.40 -1.75 -19.08
C LEU A 414 12.91 -1.62 -19.26
N TYR A 415 13.64 -2.74 -19.23
CA TYR A 415 15.07 -2.75 -19.46
C TYR A 415 15.43 -2.23 -20.86
N LYS A 416 14.75 -2.71 -21.92
CA LYS A 416 14.97 -2.23 -23.30
C LYS A 416 14.70 -0.73 -23.41
N ALA A 417 13.61 -0.24 -22.85
CA ALA A 417 13.30 1.20 -22.80
C ALA A 417 14.39 1.98 -22.02
N GLY A 418 14.97 1.39 -20.98
CA GLY A 418 16.14 1.91 -20.27
C GLY A 418 17.37 2.04 -21.17
N VAL A 419 17.72 0.98 -21.88
CA VAL A 419 18.84 0.97 -22.83
C VAL A 419 18.64 2.01 -23.93
N GLU A 420 17.45 2.13 -24.50
CA GLU A 420 17.13 3.11 -25.54
C GLU A 420 17.28 4.54 -25.03
N GLU A 421 16.77 4.83 -23.83
CA GLU A 421 16.90 6.16 -23.21
C GLU A 421 18.37 6.49 -22.88
N SER A 422 19.16 5.50 -22.46
CA SER A 422 20.58 5.68 -22.13
C SER A 422 21.44 6.14 -23.31
N LYS A 423 21.00 5.87 -24.55
CA LYS A 423 21.68 6.26 -25.79
C LYS A 423 21.37 7.70 -26.21
N LYS A 424 20.34 8.33 -25.64
CA LYS A 424 19.98 9.72 -25.96
C LYS A 424 20.96 10.67 -25.29
N PRO A 425 21.35 11.79 -25.95
CA PRO A 425 22.23 12.78 -25.35
C PRO A 425 21.56 13.36 -24.09
N LYS A 426 22.29 13.37 -22.97
CA LYS A 426 21.82 14.00 -21.74
C LYS A 426 21.52 15.47 -22.03
N LYS A 427 20.24 15.90 -21.93
CA LYS A 427 19.91 17.34 -21.92
C LYS A 427 20.71 17.96 -20.78
N LYS A 428 21.57 18.95 -21.07
CA LYS A 428 22.23 19.74 -20.03
C LYS A 428 21.14 20.22 -19.08
N LYS A 429 21.18 19.80 -17.81
CA LYS A 429 20.36 20.40 -16.76
C LYS A 429 20.76 21.86 -16.71
N GLY A 430 19.99 22.74 -17.34
CA GLY A 430 20.12 24.17 -17.12
C GLY A 430 19.86 24.40 -15.64
N SER A 431 20.79 25.09 -14.98
CA SER A 431 20.63 25.61 -13.63
C SER A 431 19.44 26.59 -13.62
N LYS A 432 18.23 26.08 -13.46
CA LYS A 432 17.16 26.85 -12.84
C LYS A 432 17.13 26.40 -11.39
N GLY A 433 17.57 27.32 -10.52
CA GLY A 433 17.66 27.10 -9.08
C GLY A 433 16.34 26.60 -8.50
N ASP A 434 16.47 25.96 -7.35
CA ASP A 434 15.35 25.64 -6.46
C ASP A 434 14.36 26.79 -6.43
N SER A 435 13.15 26.52 -6.93
CA SER A 435 11.99 27.27 -6.47
C SER A 435 11.55 26.57 -5.20
N THR A 436 12.10 27.04 -4.08
CA THR A 436 11.47 26.92 -2.78
C THR A 436 10.00 27.29 -2.97
N LEU A 437 9.09 26.39 -2.58
CA LEU A 437 7.65 26.65 -2.54
C LEU A 437 7.38 27.77 -1.52
N ILE A 438 7.53 29.02 -1.94
CA ILE A 438 7.01 30.18 -1.22
C ILE A 438 5.58 30.36 -1.72
N ILE A 439 4.62 30.05 -0.84
CA ILE A 439 3.22 30.42 -1.02
C ILE A 439 3.14 31.96 -0.86
N GLU A 440 3.31 32.70 -1.94
CA GLU A 440 2.97 34.13 -1.96
C GLU A 440 1.45 34.28 -2.02
N THR A 441 0.86 34.72 -0.91
CA THR A 441 -0.52 35.23 -0.86
C THR A 441 -0.59 36.58 -1.57
N LYS A 442 -0.93 36.57 -2.87
CA LYS A 442 -1.25 37.82 -3.57
C LYS A 442 -2.68 38.28 -3.26
N LYS A 443 -2.77 39.26 -2.35
CA LYS A 443 -3.89 40.22 -2.27
C LYS A 443 -4.03 40.94 -3.62
N GLY A 444 -5.15 40.71 -4.30
CA GLY A 444 -5.59 41.46 -5.49
C GLY A 444 -6.88 42.22 -5.19
N LYS A 445 -6.85 43.52 -5.45
CA LYS A 445 -7.87 44.53 -5.14
C LYS A 445 -9.18 44.33 -5.92
N LYS A 446 -10.26 44.83 -5.31
CA LYS A 446 -11.56 45.17 -5.91
C LYS A 446 -11.39 45.94 -7.22
N GLU A 447 -12.21 45.61 -8.21
CA GLU A 447 -12.91 46.60 -9.05
C GLU A 447 -14.22 45.98 -9.55
N GLU A 448 -15.32 46.69 -9.26
CA GLU A 448 -16.65 46.44 -9.79
C GLU A 448 -16.72 46.87 -11.27
N LYS A 449 -17.41 46.07 -12.08
CA LYS A 449 -18.38 46.56 -13.09
C LYS A 449 -19.22 45.40 -13.58
N GLY A 450 -20.54 45.54 -13.46
CA GLY A 450 -21.50 44.50 -13.71
C GLY A 450 -21.97 44.36 -15.16
N SER A 451 -22.79 43.33 -15.34
CA SER A 451 -24.01 43.21 -16.16
C SER A 451 -23.99 42.05 -17.17
N GLY A 452 -25.12 41.35 -17.23
CA GLY A 452 -25.49 40.41 -18.29
C GLY A 452 -25.51 38.95 -17.86
N GLY A 453 -26.63 38.51 -17.26
CA GLY A 453 -26.89 37.11 -16.98
C GLY A 453 -27.34 36.32 -18.21
N THR A 454 -27.12 35.01 -18.16
CA THR A 454 -28.06 34.00 -18.68
C THR A 454 -27.91 32.76 -17.81
N SER A 455 -29.00 32.44 -17.10
CA SER A 455 -29.23 31.24 -16.34
C SER A 455 -29.26 30.01 -17.25
N MET A 456 -28.60 28.94 -16.84
CA MET A 456 -28.86 27.60 -17.38
C MET A 456 -29.06 26.68 -16.18
N GLU A 457 -30.33 26.34 -15.94
CA GLU A 457 -30.79 25.40 -14.92
C GLU A 457 -30.18 24.02 -15.19
N LEU A 458 -29.51 23.45 -14.18
CA LEU A 458 -29.19 22.02 -14.16
C LEU A 458 -30.27 21.32 -13.35
N SER A 459 -31.07 20.52 -14.04
CA SER A 459 -32.13 19.68 -13.50
C SER A 459 -31.60 18.59 -12.57
N GLU A 460 -32.44 18.28 -11.59
CA GLU A 460 -32.17 17.67 -10.30
C GLU A 460 -32.37 16.14 -10.27
N GLU A 461 -31.93 15.39 -11.29
CA GLU A 461 -32.39 13.99 -11.51
C GLU A 461 -31.32 12.88 -11.48
N LEU A 462 -30.19 13.04 -10.78
CA LEU A 462 -29.20 11.96 -10.64
C LEU A 462 -28.77 11.73 -9.19
N SER A 463 -29.66 11.18 -8.35
CA SER A 463 -29.27 10.82 -6.97
C SER A 463 -29.77 9.49 -6.40
N GLU A 464 -30.38 8.56 -7.16
CA GLU A 464 -30.96 7.36 -6.52
C GLU A 464 -30.30 6.00 -6.79
N GLU A 465 -29.47 5.77 -7.82
CA GLU A 465 -29.09 4.37 -8.14
C GLU A 465 -27.58 4.07 -8.24
N ALA A 466 -26.79 4.35 -7.19
CA ALA A 466 -25.39 3.92 -7.10
C ALA A 466 -25.00 3.31 -5.73
N GLY A 467 -25.98 2.77 -5.00
CA GLY A 467 -25.86 2.40 -3.60
C GLY A 467 -25.32 0.99 -3.29
N ALA A 468 -25.48 0.00 -4.18
CA ALA A 468 -25.30 -1.41 -3.80
C ALA A 468 -24.17 -2.11 -4.58
N ALA A 469 -22.91 -1.96 -4.15
CA ALA A 469 -21.81 -2.91 -4.43
C ALA A 469 -20.46 -2.39 -3.88
N SER A 470 -20.34 -2.20 -2.57
CA SER A 470 -19.03 -2.10 -1.91
C SER A 470 -19.21 -2.41 -0.44
N GLY A 471 -18.70 -3.55 0.02
CA GLY A 471 -18.72 -3.97 1.43
C GLY A 471 -17.84 -3.13 2.38
N ALA A 472 -17.35 -1.97 1.94
CA ALA A 472 -16.97 -0.92 2.87
C ALA A 472 -18.28 -0.28 3.35
N ALA A 473 -18.57 -0.34 4.66
CA ALA A 473 -19.77 0.27 5.23
C ALA A 473 -19.82 1.76 4.82
N LYS A 474 -20.58 2.06 3.75
CA LYS A 474 -20.83 3.42 3.32
C LYS A 474 -21.61 4.07 4.45
N HIS A 475 -20.96 5.01 5.14
CA HIS A 475 -21.66 5.84 6.13
C HIS A 475 -22.89 6.44 5.46
N LEU A 476 -24.07 6.08 5.93
CA LEU A 476 -25.31 6.59 5.37
C LEU A 476 -25.37 8.11 5.57
N LYS A 477 -25.52 8.85 4.47
CA LYS A 477 -25.65 10.32 4.53
C LYS A 477 -27.00 10.78 5.08
N LYS A 478 -28.01 9.91 5.03
CA LYS A 478 -29.35 10.10 5.60
C LYS A 478 -29.69 8.88 6.45
N CYS A 479 -30.29 9.08 7.60
CA CYS A 479 -30.76 8.01 8.48
C CYS A 479 -32.02 8.48 9.21
N SER A 480 -33.16 7.84 8.92
CA SER A 480 -34.43 8.12 9.60
C SER A 480 -34.42 7.70 11.07
N HIS A 481 -33.49 6.86 11.50
CA HIS A 481 -33.33 6.51 12.91
C HIS A 481 -32.53 7.56 13.69
N ALA A 482 -31.71 8.35 13.01
CA ALA A 482 -30.95 9.43 13.64
C ALA A 482 -31.82 10.66 14.00
N THR A 483 -33.10 10.64 13.63
CA THR A 483 -34.12 11.58 14.12
C THR A 483 -34.82 11.08 15.39
N GLN A 484 -34.55 9.86 15.86
CA GLN A 484 -35.04 9.39 17.15
C GLN A 484 -34.27 10.10 18.27
N ASN A 485 -34.79 11.24 18.73
CA ASN A 485 -34.44 11.94 19.98
C ASN A 485 -32.99 11.74 20.47
N ILE A 486 -32.00 11.93 19.58
CA ILE A 486 -30.58 11.95 19.98
C ILE A 486 -30.46 13.10 20.96
N LYS A 487 -30.18 12.77 22.22
CA LYS A 487 -30.06 13.77 23.26
C LYS A 487 -28.81 14.59 22.97
N GLN A 488 -28.98 15.91 22.97
CA GLN A 488 -27.86 16.81 22.80
C GLN A 488 -26.99 16.78 24.06
N TRP A 489 -25.68 16.71 23.87
CA TRP A 489 -24.72 16.65 24.95
C TRP A 489 -24.29 18.05 25.35
N ASP A 490 -24.41 18.36 26.64
CA ASP A 490 -23.68 19.48 27.22
C ASP A 490 -22.18 19.12 27.32
N LEU A 491 -21.31 20.13 27.16
CA LEU A 491 -19.86 19.94 27.19
C LEU A 491 -19.36 19.43 28.55
N LYS A 492 -20.03 19.79 29.66
CA LYS A 492 -19.69 19.30 31.00
C LYS A 492 -20.11 17.84 31.15
N GLU A 493 -21.33 17.49 30.76
CA GLU A 493 -21.82 16.10 30.77
C GLU A 493 -20.92 15.15 29.96
N ALA A 494 -20.44 15.59 28.80
CA ALA A 494 -19.55 14.80 27.94
C ALA A 494 -18.15 14.61 28.55
N LYS A 495 -17.62 15.61 29.27
CA LYS A 495 -16.33 15.52 29.96
C LYS A 495 -16.37 14.60 31.17
N ASP A 496 -17.50 14.60 31.88
CA ASP A 496 -17.68 13.84 33.12
C ASP A 496 -18.16 12.39 32.88
N LEU A 497 -18.32 11.98 31.62
CA LEU A 497 -18.78 10.63 31.28
C LEU A 497 -17.75 9.56 31.65
N GLU A 498 -18.15 8.60 32.49
CA GLU A 498 -17.31 7.45 32.85
C GLU A 498 -17.31 6.39 31.72
N TRP A 499 -16.17 6.21 31.07
CA TRP A 499 -15.98 5.21 30.00
C TRP A 499 -15.71 3.81 30.55
N LYS A 500 -16.78 3.17 31.04
CA LYS A 500 -16.77 1.79 31.50
C LYS A 500 -18.07 1.09 31.10
N CYS A 501 -17.97 -0.11 30.56
CA CYS A 501 -19.16 -0.90 30.21
C CYS A 501 -19.96 -1.21 31.48
N LYS A 502 -21.20 -0.71 31.57
CA LYS A 502 -22.06 -0.88 32.74
C LYS A 502 -22.38 -2.34 33.03
N THR A 503 -22.49 -3.17 31.99
CA THR A 503 -22.90 -4.58 32.13
C THR A 503 -21.74 -5.50 32.53
N CYS A 504 -20.57 -5.38 31.89
CA CYS A 504 -19.47 -6.33 32.07
C CYS A 504 -18.18 -5.72 32.64
N GLY A 505 -18.17 -4.42 32.91
CA GLY A 505 -17.04 -3.73 33.54
C GLY A 505 -15.83 -3.48 32.64
N LEU A 506 -15.90 -3.80 31.33
CA LEU A 506 -14.83 -3.53 30.37
C LEU A 506 -14.46 -2.03 30.34
N THR A 507 -13.17 -1.71 30.37
CA THR A 507 -12.63 -0.34 30.36
C THR A 507 -11.80 -0.01 29.12
N ASP A 508 -11.64 -0.94 28.17
CA ASP A 508 -10.91 -0.68 26.93
C ASP A 508 -11.65 0.30 26.03
N ALA A 509 -11.13 1.52 25.99
CA ALA A 509 -11.60 2.64 25.19
C ALA A 509 -11.90 2.30 23.71
N LYS A 510 -11.17 1.36 23.08
CA LYS A 510 -11.39 1.00 21.66
C LYS A 510 -12.66 0.20 21.44
N ASN A 511 -13.19 -0.40 22.49
CA ASN A 511 -14.31 -1.33 22.45
C ASN A 511 -15.57 -0.79 23.13
N LEU A 512 -15.55 0.46 23.60
CA LEU A 512 -16.68 1.10 24.27
C LEU A 512 -17.47 1.99 23.33
N LEU A 513 -18.79 1.87 23.44
CA LEU A 513 -19.76 2.74 22.77
C LEU A 513 -20.62 3.42 23.83
N VAL A 514 -21.13 4.59 23.48
CA VAL A 514 -22.17 5.30 24.24
C VAL A 514 -23.46 5.32 23.43
N ASP A 515 -24.57 5.00 24.08
CA ASP A 515 -25.92 5.12 23.53
C ASP A 515 -26.29 6.61 23.41
N MET A 516 -26.68 7.06 22.21
CA MET A 516 -26.93 8.47 21.94
C MET A 516 -28.29 8.99 22.45
N VAL A 517 -29.10 8.12 23.05
CA VAL A 517 -30.39 8.46 23.67
C VAL A 517 -30.28 8.38 25.20
N SER A 518 -29.75 7.28 25.75
CA SER A 518 -29.64 7.08 27.21
C SER A 518 -28.33 7.56 27.84
N HIS A 519 -27.30 7.80 27.01
CA HIS A 519 -25.92 8.07 27.44
C HIS A 519 -25.27 6.92 28.21
N GLU A 520 -25.84 5.71 28.16
CA GLU A 520 -25.28 4.54 28.79
C GLU A 520 -24.08 4.01 28.00
N VAL A 521 -22.98 3.70 28.72
CA VAL A 521 -21.76 3.14 28.12
C VAL A 521 -21.79 1.61 28.17
N SER A 522 -21.61 0.99 27.00
CA SER A 522 -21.58 -0.46 26.85
C SER A 522 -20.53 -0.89 25.82
N CYS A 523 -19.99 -2.11 25.98
CA CYS A 523 -19.01 -2.63 25.04
C CYS A 523 -19.64 -3.10 23.71
N GLY A 524 -18.86 -3.00 22.63
CA GLY A 524 -19.28 -3.32 21.27
C GLY A 524 -19.45 -4.81 20.98
N ARG A 525 -20.02 -5.09 19.82
CA ARG A 525 -20.33 -6.45 19.32
C ARG A 525 -19.11 -7.39 19.30
N TYR A 526 -17.93 -6.86 18.98
CA TYR A 526 -16.69 -7.63 18.89
C TYR A 526 -15.96 -7.80 20.23
N ALA A 527 -16.46 -7.19 21.30
CA ALA A 527 -16.10 -7.50 22.68
C ALA A 527 -17.16 -8.46 23.25
N ASN A 528 -17.93 -8.05 24.26
CA ASN A 528 -18.98 -8.88 24.86
C ASN A 528 -20.39 -8.57 24.33
N GLY A 529 -20.52 -7.66 23.36
CA GLY A 529 -21.80 -7.35 22.71
C GLY A 529 -22.85 -6.69 23.59
N CYS A 530 -22.47 -6.06 24.71
CA CYS A 530 -23.41 -5.43 25.65
C CYS A 530 -24.23 -4.31 25.00
N MET A 531 -23.66 -3.53 24.07
CA MET A 531 -24.41 -2.46 23.39
C MET A 531 -25.49 -3.01 22.45
N LEU A 532 -25.27 -4.21 21.88
CA LEU A 532 -26.31 -4.88 21.08
C LEU A 532 -27.48 -5.32 21.96
N LYS A 533 -27.21 -5.87 23.16
CA LYS A 533 -28.25 -6.23 24.13
C LYS A 533 -29.02 -4.99 24.62
N ASN A 534 -28.30 -3.92 24.96
CA ASN A 534 -28.90 -2.64 25.34
C ASN A 534 -29.84 -2.11 24.22
N HIS A 535 -29.42 -2.18 22.96
CA HIS A 535 -30.27 -1.84 21.82
C HIS A 535 -31.52 -2.75 21.74
N GLU A 536 -31.37 -4.07 21.89
CA GLU A 536 -32.48 -5.01 21.83
C GLU A 536 -33.54 -4.77 22.92
N GLU A 537 -33.11 -4.34 24.11
CA GLU A 537 -33.96 -4.01 25.25
C GLU A 537 -34.63 -2.63 25.12
N THR A 538 -33.84 -1.59 24.83
CA THR A 538 -34.30 -0.18 24.82
C THR A 538 -34.88 0.27 23.48
N LYS A 539 -34.58 -0.45 22.40
CA LYS A 539 -34.86 -0.08 21.00
C LYS A 539 -34.15 1.20 20.53
N HIS A 540 -33.18 1.73 21.28
CA HIS A 540 -32.39 2.90 20.87
C HIS A 540 -31.47 2.55 19.71
N GLN A 541 -31.49 3.37 18.67
CA GLN A 541 -30.92 2.98 17.39
C GLN A 541 -29.49 3.45 17.16
N ILE A 542 -29.01 4.47 17.88
CA ILE A 542 -27.77 5.16 17.56
C ILE A 542 -26.78 5.04 18.71
N ALA A 543 -25.55 4.60 18.41
CA ALA A 543 -24.44 4.57 19.36
C ALA A 543 -23.18 5.19 18.73
N MET A 544 -22.35 5.82 19.56
CA MET A 544 -21.06 6.40 19.15
C MET A 544 -19.89 5.63 19.79
N CYS A 545 -18.87 5.31 19.02
CA CYS A 545 -17.66 4.66 19.49
C CYS A 545 -16.69 5.66 20.13
N HIS A 546 -16.11 5.34 21.29
CA HIS A 546 -15.13 6.20 21.96
C HIS A 546 -13.80 6.32 21.20
N GLY A 547 -13.33 5.19 20.64
CA GLY A 547 -12.02 5.08 20.01
C GLY A 547 -11.84 6.00 18.80
N ASP A 548 -12.81 6.05 17.91
CA ASP A 548 -12.74 6.78 16.64
C ASP A 548 -13.89 7.79 16.43
N LEU A 549 -14.80 7.92 17.40
CA LEU A 549 -15.99 8.79 17.32
C LEU A 549 -16.91 8.46 16.12
N SER A 550 -16.86 7.23 15.62
CA SER A 550 -17.77 6.75 14.59
C SER A 550 -19.17 6.50 15.14
N PHE A 551 -20.20 6.70 14.33
CA PHE A 551 -21.60 6.47 14.71
C PHE A 551 -22.17 5.25 14.01
N TRP A 552 -22.72 4.33 14.78
CA TRP A 552 -23.42 3.14 14.31
C TRP A 552 -24.93 3.31 14.47
N CYS A 553 -25.68 2.92 13.45
CA CYS A 553 -27.13 2.78 13.51
C CYS A 553 -27.51 1.30 13.48
N TYR A 554 -28.16 0.82 14.54
CA TYR A 554 -28.63 -0.56 14.64
C TYR A 554 -29.79 -0.85 13.68
N GLY A 555 -30.72 0.08 13.50
CA GLY A 555 -31.88 -0.08 12.61
C GLY A 555 -31.51 -0.07 11.14
N CYS A 556 -30.45 0.67 10.76
CA CYS A 556 -29.86 0.60 9.42
C CYS A 556 -28.82 -0.51 9.29
N ASN A 557 -28.41 -1.11 10.42
CA ASN A 557 -27.27 -2.03 10.55
C ASN A 557 -26.02 -1.54 9.79
N ASN A 558 -25.71 -0.25 9.93
CA ASN A 558 -24.66 0.42 9.18
C ASN A 558 -24.13 1.64 9.94
N TYR A 559 -22.90 2.06 9.63
CA TYR A 559 -22.40 3.34 10.10
C TYR A 559 -23.15 4.49 9.41
N ILE A 560 -23.22 5.63 10.09
CA ILE A 560 -23.88 6.85 9.57
C ILE A 560 -22.90 8.01 9.55
N ASN A 561 -23.14 8.97 8.65
CA ASN A 561 -22.23 10.10 8.46
C ASN A 561 -22.55 11.22 9.45
N HIS A 562 -21.56 11.58 10.27
CA HIS A 562 -21.67 12.64 11.26
C HIS A 562 -21.63 14.06 10.68
N LEU A 563 -21.25 14.26 9.41
CA LEU A 563 -21.20 15.58 8.76
C LEU A 563 -22.50 15.97 8.06
N THR A 564 -23.37 15.00 7.73
CA THR A 564 -24.56 15.23 6.91
C THR A 564 -25.88 15.03 7.65
N ILE A 565 -25.84 14.49 8.88
CA ILE A 565 -27.02 14.26 9.71
C ILE A 565 -26.99 15.20 10.90
N LYS A 566 -27.87 16.21 10.93
CA LYS A 566 -27.80 17.34 11.87
C LYS A 566 -27.70 16.92 13.35
N PRO A 567 -28.55 16.02 13.88
CA PRO A 567 -28.43 15.60 15.28
C PRO A 567 -27.10 14.90 15.61
N VAL A 568 -26.54 14.15 14.64
CA VAL A 568 -25.26 13.44 14.78
C VAL A 568 -24.09 14.42 14.68
N TYR A 569 -24.16 15.40 13.79
CA TYR A 569 -23.17 16.48 13.68
C TYR A 569 -23.03 17.24 14.98
N THR A 570 -24.14 17.63 15.59
CA THR A 570 -24.10 18.39 16.85
C THR A 570 -23.45 17.58 17.95
N ALA A 571 -23.83 16.30 18.12
CA ALA A 571 -23.21 15.41 19.09
C ALA A 571 -21.71 15.19 18.81
N TYR A 572 -21.35 14.93 17.55
CA TYR A 572 -19.97 14.75 17.12
C TYR A 572 -19.12 15.99 17.37
N ASN A 573 -19.64 17.19 17.12
CA ASN A 573 -18.93 18.44 17.39
C ASN A 573 -18.67 18.64 18.88
N THR A 574 -19.61 18.28 19.76
CA THR A 574 -19.39 18.29 21.22
C THR A 574 -18.27 17.31 21.60
N TRP A 575 -18.32 16.08 21.09
CA TRP A 575 -17.31 15.06 21.41
C TRP A 575 -15.94 15.33 20.79
N HIS A 576 -15.89 15.98 19.61
CA HIS A 576 -14.67 16.46 19.00
C HIS A 576 -14.00 17.52 19.88
N LYS A 577 -14.76 18.47 20.43
CA LYS A 577 -14.25 19.45 21.41
C LYS A 577 -13.72 18.80 22.67
N VAL A 578 -14.39 17.78 23.19
CA VAL A 578 -13.93 17.04 24.38
C VAL A 578 -12.61 16.30 24.09
N LYS A 579 -12.50 15.66 22.92
CA LYS A 579 -11.35 14.81 22.57
C LYS A 579 -10.13 15.60 22.09
N PHE A 580 -10.34 16.68 21.35
CA PHE A 580 -9.28 17.41 20.66
C PHE A 580 -9.12 18.86 21.13
N GLY A 581 -9.98 19.36 22.02
CA GLY A 581 -9.90 20.72 22.58
C GLY A 581 -10.45 21.82 21.67
N GLU A 582 -10.88 21.48 20.45
CA GLU A 582 -11.36 22.44 19.45
C GLU A 582 -12.65 21.96 18.74
N PRO A 583 -13.52 22.87 18.25
CA PRO A 583 -14.64 22.50 17.39
C PRO A 583 -14.16 21.83 16.11
N LEU A 584 -15.07 21.12 15.44
CA LEU A 584 -14.82 20.66 14.09
C LEU A 584 -14.51 21.84 13.17
N PRO A 585 -13.40 21.79 12.41
CA PRO A 585 -13.04 22.84 11.45
C PRO A 585 -13.95 22.84 10.21
N VAL A 586 -14.75 21.78 10.05
CA VAL A 586 -15.69 21.59 8.93
C VAL A 586 -17.12 21.96 9.33
N PRO A 587 -17.80 22.82 8.56
CA PRO A 587 -19.20 23.15 8.79
C PRO A 587 -20.11 21.95 8.51
N PHE A 588 -21.34 22.00 9.04
CA PHE A 588 -22.37 21.01 8.73
C PHE A 588 -22.71 21.05 7.24
N GLU A 589 -22.64 19.91 6.55
CA GLU A 589 -22.88 19.77 5.10
C GLU A 589 -24.37 19.53 4.76
N GLY A 590 -25.27 20.04 5.62
CA GLY A 590 -26.70 19.74 5.66
C GLY A 590 -27.49 20.00 4.40
#